data_AF-A0A9E3LNZ6-F1
#
_entry.id   AF-A0A9E3LNZ6-F1
#
_cell.length_a   1.000
_cell.length_b   1.000
_cell.length_c   1.000
_cell.angle_alpha   90.00
_cell.angle_beta   90.00
_cell.angle_gamma   90.00
#
_symmetry.space_group_name_H-M   'P 1'
#
loop_
_entity.id
_entity.type
_entity.pdbx_description
1 polymer ?
#
loop_
_entity_poly.entity_id
_entity_poly.type
_entity_poly.pdbx_seq_one_letter_code
_entity_poly.pdbx_strand_id
1 'polypeptide(L)'
;MKYVPPFETVRRAVEISTVRGQLRVSLSYDEFVRLIKSLVSAIEVDEIWYLERNDDVAGAIGRGVVPSAREHFAGDGYLEGRLPFPITVDEQWYLEQNPDVAEGVHAGTVASAQAHFEESGYREGRRPFRL
;
A
#
# COMPACT_ATOMS: atom_id res chain seq x y z
N MET A 1 12.17 8.80 -5.42
CA MET A 1 13.13 8.63 -6.55
C MET A 1 12.36 7.92 -7.66
N LYS A 2 12.23 8.45 -8.89
CA LYS A 2 11.47 7.78 -9.98
C LYS A 2 12.33 6.69 -10.64
N TYR A 3 12.79 5.71 -9.86
CA TYR A 3 13.65 4.64 -10.34
C TYR A 3 13.08 3.30 -9.91
N VAL A 4 12.64 2.52 -10.91
CA VAL A 4 12.29 1.12 -10.75
C VAL A 4 13.49 0.30 -11.26
N PRO A 5 14.08 -0.59 -10.44
CA PRO A 5 15.18 -1.42 -10.90
C PRO A 5 14.76 -2.26 -12.12
N PRO A 6 15.64 -2.44 -13.12
CA PRO A 6 15.34 -3.31 -14.25
C PRO A 6 15.13 -4.75 -13.76
N PHE A 7 14.33 -5.53 -14.50
CA PHE A 7 14.05 -6.94 -14.16
C PHE A 7 15.32 -7.76 -13.91
N GLU A 8 16.40 -7.51 -14.65
CA GLU A 8 17.68 -8.19 -14.45
C GLU A 8 18.28 -7.96 -13.06
N THR A 9 18.07 -6.81 -12.43
CA THR A 9 18.49 -6.56 -11.04
C THR A 9 17.71 -7.45 -10.09
N VAL A 10 16.39 -7.56 -10.29
CA VAL A 10 15.52 -8.44 -9.49
C VAL A 10 15.89 -9.90 -9.69
N ARG A 11 16.10 -10.32 -10.94
CA ARG A 11 16.46 -11.70 -11.30
C ARG A 11 17.76 -12.17 -10.65
N ARG A 12 18.74 -11.26 -10.49
CA ARG A 12 20.02 -11.56 -9.80
C ARG A 12 19.88 -11.65 -8.29
N ALA A 13 18.85 -11.02 -7.72
CA ALA A 13 18.59 -11.01 -6.27
C ALA A 13 17.72 -12.18 -5.80
N VAL A 14 17.32 -13.08 -6.71
CA VAL A 14 16.45 -14.21 -6.39
C VAL A 14 17.06 -15.52 -6.86
N GLU A 15 16.82 -16.59 -6.11
CA GLU A 15 17.15 -17.94 -6.53
C GLU A 15 16.00 -18.51 -7.35
N ILE A 16 16.30 -19.05 -8.54
CA ILE A 16 15.33 -19.74 -9.38
C ILE A 16 15.63 -21.23 -9.33
N SER A 17 14.69 -22.02 -8.82
CA SER A 17 14.80 -23.48 -8.71
C SER A 17 13.59 -24.17 -9.32
N THR A 18 13.73 -25.45 -9.69
CA THR A 18 12.60 -26.25 -10.21
C THR A 18 12.09 -27.17 -9.12
N VAL A 19 10.82 -27.00 -8.73
CA VAL A 19 10.13 -27.85 -7.75
C VAL A 19 8.94 -28.50 -8.44
N ARG A 20 8.97 -29.84 -8.57
CA ARG A 20 7.92 -30.62 -9.24
C ARG A 20 7.60 -30.13 -10.66
N GLY A 21 8.63 -29.80 -11.44
CA GLY A 21 8.49 -29.31 -12.81
C GLY A 21 8.05 -27.86 -12.93
N GLN A 22 7.91 -27.13 -11.82
CA GLN A 22 7.56 -25.70 -11.82
C GLN A 22 8.75 -24.85 -11.38
N LEU A 23 9.00 -23.76 -12.09
CA LEU A 23 9.96 -22.74 -11.64
C LEU A 23 9.44 -22.08 -10.36
N ARG A 24 10.32 -21.94 -9.37
CA ARG A 24 10.08 -21.29 -8.09
C ARG A 24 11.13 -20.22 -7.90
N VAL A 25 10.69 -19.06 -7.41
CA VAL A 25 11.54 -17.96 -7.00
C VAL A 25 11.65 -18.00 -5.48
N SER A 26 12.86 -18.02 -4.94
CA SER A 26 13.14 -17.98 -3.51
C SER A 26 14.00 -16.78 -3.18
N LEU A 27 13.69 -16.10 -2.08
CA LEU A 27 14.41 -14.95 -1.57
C LEU A 27 14.21 -14.84 -0.06
N SER A 28 15.17 -14.24 0.65
CA SER A 28 15.00 -13.95 2.07
C SER A 28 13.89 -12.90 2.28
N TYR A 29 13.31 -12.86 3.47
CA TYR A 29 12.31 -11.84 3.83
C TYR A 29 12.87 -10.41 3.65
N ASP A 30 14.13 -10.19 4.01
CA ASP A 30 14.78 -8.88 3.88
C ASP A 30 14.99 -8.47 2.41
N GLU A 31 15.28 -9.42 1.53
CA GLU A 31 15.35 -9.16 0.08
C GLU A 31 13.96 -8.90 -0.50
N PHE A 32 12.95 -9.63 -0.03
CA PHE A 32 11.56 -9.42 -0.44
C PHE A 32 11.09 -8.02 -0.06
N VAL A 33 11.30 -7.62 1.19
CA VAL A 33 10.96 -6.27 1.66
C VAL A 33 11.73 -5.21 0.87
N ARG A 34 13.03 -5.39 0.63
CA ARG A 34 13.82 -4.46 -0.18
C ARG A 34 13.29 -4.30 -1.60
N LEU A 35 12.88 -5.41 -2.24
CA LEU A 35 12.25 -5.38 -3.56
C LEU A 35 10.95 -4.58 -3.54
N ILE A 36 10.07 -4.84 -2.57
CA ILE A 36 8.81 -4.10 -2.40
C ILE A 36 9.05 -2.61 -2.18
N LYS A 37 9.92 -2.22 -1.23
CA LYS A 37 10.26 -0.81 -0.98
C LYS A 37 10.79 -0.13 -2.25
N SER A 38 11.59 -0.84 -3.05
CA SER A 38 12.10 -0.29 -4.31
C SER A 38 10.98 -0.04 -5.33
N LEU A 39 10.01 -0.94 -5.46
CA LEU A 39 8.86 -0.74 -6.36
C LEU A 39 7.97 0.40 -5.87
N VAL A 40 7.67 0.44 -4.58
CA VAL A 40 6.82 1.46 -3.94
C VAL A 40 7.47 2.85 -3.98
N SER A 41 8.80 2.95 -3.97
CA SER A 41 9.52 4.23 -4.06
C SER A 41 9.26 5.03 -5.35
N ALA A 42 8.74 4.37 -6.39
CA ALA A 42 8.34 4.98 -7.65
C ALA A 42 6.90 5.54 -7.63
N ILE A 43 6.09 5.20 -6.62
CA ILE A 43 4.73 5.70 -6.45
C ILE A 43 4.80 7.17 -6.02
N GLU A 44 4.00 8.02 -6.67
CA GLU A 44 3.85 9.41 -6.26
C GLU A 44 3.03 9.47 -4.96
N VAL A 45 3.43 10.35 -4.05
CA VAL A 45 2.76 10.56 -2.76
C VAL A 45 2.21 11.97 -2.77
N ASP A 46 0.93 12.12 -2.48
CA ASP A 46 0.34 13.43 -2.18
C ASP A 46 0.77 13.80 -0.76
N GLU A 47 1.85 14.59 -0.65
CA GLU A 47 2.45 14.88 0.65
C GLU A 47 1.52 15.63 1.60
N ILE A 48 0.66 16.53 1.08
CA ILE A 48 -0.28 17.28 1.91
C ILE A 48 -1.34 16.31 2.46
N TRP A 49 -2.00 15.58 1.58
CA TRP A 49 -3.04 14.64 1.96
C TRP A 49 -2.53 13.54 2.90
N TYR A 50 -1.30 13.05 2.65
CA TYR A 50 -0.66 12.04 3.47
C TYR A 50 -0.41 12.55 4.88
N LEU A 51 0.15 13.76 5.04
CA LEU A 51 0.46 14.30 6.36
C LEU A 51 -0.79 14.68 7.15
N GLU A 52 -1.85 15.14 6.50
CA GLU A 52 -3.16 15.40 7.13
C GLU A 52 -3.80 14.15 7.76
N ARG A 53 -3.42 12.95 7.31
CA ARG A 53 -3.94 11.66 7.79
C ARG A 53 -3.00 10.91 8.71
N ASN A 54 -1.77 11.42 8.86
CA ASN A 54 -0.67 10.72 9.52
C ASN A 54 0.10 11.72 10.40
N ASP A 55 -0.56 12.21 11.45
CA ASP A 55 -0.02 13.20 12.40
C ASP A 55 1.29 12.75 13.05
N ASP A 56 1.45 11.44 13.27
CA ASP A 56 2.67 10.83 13.78
C ASP A 56 3.86 11.05 12.84
N VAL A 57 3.62 10.95 11.53
CA VAL A 57 4.62 11.19 10.48
C VAL A 57 4.91 12.68 10.34
N ALA A 58 3.89 13.53 10.36
CA ALA A 58 4.07 14.98 10.35
C ALA A 58 4.95 15.44 11.53
N GLY A 59 4.69 14.90 12.73
CA GLY A 59 5.53 15.14 13.90
C GLY A 59 6.95 14.58 13.75
N ALA A 60 7.13 13.39 13.16
CA ALA A 60 8.44 12.81 12.92
C ALA A 60 9.29 13.62 11.93
N ILE A 61 8.67 14.17 10.88
CA ILE A 61 9.31 15.09 9.93
C ILE A 61 9.72 16.39 10.63
N GLY A 62 8.82 16.98 11.43
CA GLY A 62 9.12 18.20 12.19
C GLY A 62 10.30 18.04 13.17
N ARG A 63 10.55 16.81 13.66
CA ARG A 63 11.71 16.47 14.51
C ARG A 63 12.95 16.04 13.72
N GLY A 64 12.88 15.97 12.40
CA GLY A 64 13.97 15.50 11.54
C GLY A 64 14.26 13.99 11.62
N VAL A 65 13.32 13.20 12.14
CA VAL A 65 13.45 11.72 12.22
C VAL A 65 13.21 11.08 10.85
N VAL A 66 12.26 11.62 10.09
CA VAL A 66 11.94 11.18 8.73
C VAL A 66 12.09 12.35 7.76
N PRO A 67 12.72 12.19 6.58
CA PRO A 67 13.00 13.34 5.72
C PRO A 67 11.78 13.92 5.00
N SER A 68 10.78 13.09 4.66
CA SER A 68 9.56 13.52 3.95
C SER A 68 8.46 12.45 4.03
N ALA A 69 7.23 12.83 3.66
CA ALA A 69 6.10 11.89 3.56
C ALA A 69 6.38 10.74 2.59
N ARG A 70 7.04 11.04 1.46
CA ARG A 70 7.46 10.06 0.46
C ARG A 70 8.47 9.05 1.01
N GLU A 71 9.47 9.53 1.76
CA GLU A 71 10.45 8.65 2.40
C GLU A 71 9.79 7.77 3.46
N HIS A 72 8.86 8.33 4.25
CA HIS A 72 8.06 7.53 5.19
C HIS A 72 7.26 6.45 4.48
N PHE A 73 6.51 6.80 3.42
CA PHE A 73 5.64 5.87 2.73
C PHE A 73 6.41 4.72 2.09
N ALA A 74 7.51 5.01 1.39
CA ALA A 74 8.35 4.00 0.75
C ALA A 74 9.15 3.16 1.76
N GLY A 75 9.52 3.78 2.89
CA GLY A 75 10.20 3.12 4.00
C GLY A 75 9.28 2.16 4.73
N ASP A 76 8.20 2.68 5.30
CA ASP A 76 7.40 1.97 6.29
C ASP A 76 5.90 2.04 5.97
N GLY A 77 5.41 3.20 5.51
CA GLY A 77 3.98 3.46 5.36
C GLY A 77 3.23 2.45 4.49
N TYR A 78 3.80 1.99 3.37
CA TYR A 78 3.16 0.93 2.56
C TYR A 78 3.03 -0.39 3.32
N LEU A 79 4.06 -0.79 4.07
CA LEU A 79 4.07 -2.02 4.86
C LEU A 79 3.13 -1.94 6.07
N GLU A 80 2.85 -0.71 6.55
CA GLU A 80 1.85 -0.41 7.58
C GLU A 80 0.41 -0.33 7.02
N GLY A 81 0.24 -0.45 5.70
CA GLY A 81 -1.05 -0.33 5.03
C GLY A 81 -1.59 1.11 5.01
N ARG A 82 -0.71 2.11 4.90
CA ARG A 82 -1.10 3.52 4.67
C ARG A 82 -1.28 3.76 3.17
N LEU A 83 -2.18 4.67 2.81
CA LEU A 83 -2.39 5.08 1.43
C LEU A 83 -1.45 6.25 1.06
N PRO A 84 -0.87 6.28 -0.15
CA PRO A 84 -0.01 7.38 -0.60
C PRO A 84 -0.76 8.63 -1.10
N PHE A 85 -2.04 8.47 -1.46
CA PHE A 85 -2.92 9.50 -2.03
C PHE A 85 -4.37 9.02 -1.93
N PRO A 86 -5.39 9.89 -2.10
CA PRO A 86 -6.78 9.47 -2.11
C PRO A 86 -7.06 8.56 -3.31
N ILE A 87 -7.56 7.35 -3.05
CA ILE A 87 -8.01 6.43 -4.09
C ILE A 87 -9.54 6.47 -4.14
N THR A 88 -10.10 6.84 -5.28
CA THR A 88 -11.55 6.83 -5.49
C THR A 88 -12.09 5.40 -5.43
N VAL A 89 -13.15 5.19 -4.63
CA VAL A 89 -13.87 3.93 -4.52
C VAL A 89 -15.08 3.95 -5.46
N ASP A 90 -15.25 2.88 -6.24
CA ASP A 90 -16.53 2.57 -6.89
C ASP A 90 -17.46 2.02 -5.82
N GLU A 91 -18.28 2.89 -5.22
CA GLU A 91 -19.09 2.54 -4.05
C GLU A 91 -20.07 1.40 -4.34
N GLN A 92 -20.74 1.41 -5.49
CA GLN A 92 -21.67 0.33 -5.82
C GLN A 92 -20.93 -1.01 -5.90
N TRP A 93 -19.83 -1.07 -6.66
CA TRP A 93 -19.07 -2.30 -6.80
C TRP A 93 -18.45 -2.74 -5.47
N TYR A 94 -17.94 -1.78 -4.69
CA TYR A 94 -17.31 -2.04 -3.40
C TYR A 94 -18.29 -2.69 -2.42
N LEU A 95 -19.49 -2.13 -2.28
CA LEU A 95 -20.50 -2.66 -1.37
C LEU A 95 -21.06 -4.01 -1.88
N GLU A 96 -21.15 -4.23 -3.19
CA GLU A 96 -21.48 -5.54 -3.76
C GLU A 96 -20.43 -6.61 -3.42
N GLN A 97 -19.14 -6.26 -3.42
CA GLN A 97 -18.06 -7.20 -3.08
C GLN A 97 -17.84 -7.34 -1.57
N ASN A 98 -18.34 -6.41 -0.76
CA ASN A 98 -18.11 -6.33 0.67
C ASN A 98 -19.44 -6.20 1.44
N PRO A 99 -20.23 -7.29 1.56
CA PRO A 99 -21.55 -7.24 2.19
C PRO A 99 -21.53 -6.77 3.64
N ASP A 100 -20.46 -7.05 4.39
CA ASP A 100 -20.25 -6.57 5.76
C ASP A 100 -20.16 -5.04 5.84
N VAL A 101 -19.53 -4.42 4.86
CA VAL A 101 -19.46 -2.95 4.74
C VAL A 101 -20.80 -2.40 4.31
N ALA A 102 -21.50 -3.07 3.39
CA ALA A 102 -22.85 -2.68 2.96
C ALA A 102 -23.83 -2.66 4.13
N GLU A 103 -23.79 -3.67 5.00
CA GLU A 103 -24.57 -3.71 6.23
C GLU A 103 -24.18 -2.57 7.19
N GLY A 104 -22.88 -2.31 7.36
CA GLY A 104 -22.39 -1.21 8.18
C GLY A 104 -22.83 0.18 7.68
N VAL A 105 -22.82 0.38 6.36
CA VAL A 105 -23.31 1.62 5.73
C VAL A 105 -24.82 1.75 5.91
N HIS A 106 -25.59 0.67 5.71
CA HIS A 106 -27.03 0.67 5.92
C HIS A 106 -27.42 0.96 7.38
N ALA A 107 -26.65 0.42 8.32
CA ALA A 107 -26.82 0.64 9.76
C ALA A 107 -26.28 2.00 10.24
N GLY A 108 -25.56 2.75 9.39
CA GLY A 108 -24.93 4.03 9.73
C GLY A 108 -23.72 3.91 10.66
N THR A 109 -23.17 2.71 10.86
CA THR A 109 -21.95 2.48 11.64
C THR A 109 -20.69 2.69 10.80
N VAL A 110 -20.82 2.63 9.48
CA VAL A 110 -19.78 2.98 8.51
C VAL A 110 -20.30 4.15 7.68
N ALA A 111 -19.52 5.23 7.57
CA ALA A 111 -20.00 6.46 6.93
C ALA A 111 -20.24 6.31 5.41
N SER A 112 -19.40 5.54 4.72
CA SER A 112 -19.50 5.25 3.28
C SER A 112 -18.52 4.14 2.89
N ALA A 113 -18.62 3.63 1.66
CA ALA A 113 -17.60 2.73 1.12
C ALA A 113 -16.21 3.41 1.05
N GLN A 114 -16.18 4.71 0.71
CA GLN A 114 -14.95 5.50 0.67
C GLN A 114 -14.28 5.56 2.05
N ALA A 115 -15.04 5.90 3.09
CA ALA A 115 -14.53 5.97 4.46
C ALA A 115 -13.97 4.63 4.93
N HIS A 116 -14.72 3.54 4.71
CA HIS A 116 -14.25 2.20 5.06
C HIS A 116 -12.93 1.85 4.35
N PHE A 117 -12.84 2.12 3.04
CA PHE A 117 -11.65 1.80 2.27
C PHE A 117 -10.40 2.54 2.77
N GLU A 118 -10.54 3.84 3.04
CA GLU A 118 -9.44 4.68 3.53
C GLU A 118 -8.98 4.29 4.94
N GLU A 119 -9.90 3.95 5.84
CA GLU A 119 -9.58 3.66 7.25
C GLU A 119 -9.02 2.25 7.45
N SER A 120 -9.58 1.25 6.76
CA SER A 120 -9.21 -0.15 6.96
C SER A 120 -9.19 -0.99 5.68
N GLY A 121 -10.08 -0.74 4.71
CA GLY A 121 -10.24 -1.60 3.55
C GLY A 121 -8.97 -1.78 2.72
N TYR A 122 -8.13 -0.75 2.59
CA TYR A 122 -6.83 -0.89 1.93
C TYR A 122 -5.90 -1.87 2.69
N ARG A 123 -5.80 -1.74 4.01
CA ARG A 123 -4.99 -2.61 4.89
C ARG A 123 -5.51 -4.04 4.93
N GLU A 124 -6.82 -4.21 4.78
CA GLU A 124 -7.49 -5.52 4.67
C GLU A 124 -7.31 -6.18 3.30
N GLY A 125 -6.73 -5.48 2.32
CA GLY A 125 -6.53 -5.99 0.96
C GLY A 125 -7.81 -5.96 0.10
N ARG A 126 -8.82 -5.20 0.51
CA ARG A 126 -10.03 -4.99 -0.30
C ARG A 126 -9.67 -4.14 -1.51
N ARG A 127 -10.36 -4.38 -2.62
CA ARG A 127 -10.17 -3.60 -3.85
C ARG A 127 -11.16 -2.43 -3.86
N PRO A 128 -10.76 -1.23 -4.30
CA PRO A 128 -11.66 -0.07 -4.37
C PRO A 128 -12.55 -0.06 -5.62
N PHE A 129 -12.19 -0.80 -6.67
CA PHE A 129 -12.91 -0.84 -7.95
C PHE A 129 -12.59 -2.15 -8.71
N ARG A 130 -13.38 -2.43 -9.74
CA ARG A 130 -13.15 -3.53 -10.68
C ARG A 130 -11.90 -3.25 -11.55
N LEU A 131 -11.08 -4.28 -11.78
CA LEU A 131 -9.96 -4.25 -12.73
C LEU A 131 -10.42 -4.49 -14.17
#